data_AF-A0A151BJ95-F1
#
_entry.id   AF-A0A151BJ95-F1
#
_cell.length_a   1.000
_cell.length_b   1.000
_cell.length_c   1.000
_cell.angle_alpha   90.00
_cell.angle_beta   90.00
_cell.angle_gamma   90.00
#
_symmetry.space_group_name_H-M   'P 1'
#
loop_
_entity.id
_entity.type
_entity.pdbx_description
1 polymer ?
#
loop_
_entity_poly.entity_id
_entity_poly.type
_entity_poly.pdbx_seq_one_letter_code
_entity_poly.pdbx_strand_id
1 'polypeptide(L)'
;MEEEEREPTEEEESATVEEEEPVEAEEAEEEEERELEEDIVEERIYTVPLRGAWRSPRQRRTPRAIRILRSFIERHMKPETIVITNEVNEYIWRRGIQKPPRKVRIRALRDGEGRVIVRLVKGD
;
A
#
# COMPACT_ATOMS: atom_id res chain seq x y z
N MET A 1 -52.12 40.85 -36.92
CA MET A 1 -50.75 40.70 -36.44
C MET A 1 -50.45 39.24 -36.57
N GLU A 2 -50.05 38.88 -37.79
CA GLU A 2 -48.62 38.89 -38.22
C GLU A 2 -48.02 37.60 -37.67
N GLU A 3 -47.82 36.65 -38.58
CA GLU A 3 -46.50 36.37 -39.20
C GLU A 3 -45.57 35.77 -38.11
N GLU A 4 -44.94 34.63 -38.30
CA GLU A 4 -44.50 34.04 -39.54
C GLU A 4 -44.26 32.53 -39.36
N GLU A 5 -44.46 31.84 -40.46
CA GLU A 5 -44.20 30.44 -40.72
C GLU A 5 -42.76 30.00 -40.36
N ARG A 6 -42.52 28.72 -40.11
CA ARG A 6 -41.98 27.78 -41.13
C ARG A 6 -41.60 26.42 -40.52
N GLU A 7 -41.76 25.45 -41.40
CA GLU A 7 -41.70 23.99 -41.30
C GLU A 7 -40.31 23.40 -40.97
N PRO A 8 -40.22 22.07 -40.72
CA PRO A 8 -39.05 21.38 -40.15
C PRO A 8 -38.08 20.85 -41.23
N THR A 9 -36.80 20.61 -40.90
CA THR A 9 -35.96 19.43 -41.28
C THR A 9 -34.47 19.60 -40.93
N GLU A 10 -33.90 18.51 -40.40
CA GLU A 10 -32.54 17.93 -40.58
C GLU A 10 -31.24 18.62 -40.09
N GLU A 11 -30.26 17.73 -39.83
CA GLU A 11 -28.84 17.90 -39.41
C GLU A 11 -28.62 17.99 -37.88
N GLU A 12 -28.36 16.88 -37.19
CA GLU A 12 -27.07 16.16 -36.99
C GLU A 12 -26.00 16.91 -36.16
N GLU A 13 -25.36 16.13 -35.28
CA GLU A 13 -24.09 16.37 -34.58
C GLU A 13 -24.01 17.35 -33.39
N SER A 14 -24.04 16.76 -32.19
CA SER A 14 -22.86 16.68 -31.30
C SER A 14 -23.19 15.64 -30.22
N ALA A 15 -22.72 14.40 -30.40
CA ALA A 15 -21.45 13.93 -29.83
C ALA A 15 -21.51 14.02 -28.30
N THR A 16 -21.83 12.95 -27.58
CA THR A 16 -20.90 11.88 -27.15
C THR A 16 -19.66 12.46 -26.50
N VAL A 17 -19.21 11.82 -25.41
CA VAL A 17 -18.04 12.09 -24.57
C VAL A 17 -18.46 12.60 -23.18
N GLU A 18 -17.79 12.06 -22.14
CA GLU A 18 -17.90 12.34 -20.70
C GLU A 18 -18.54 11.25 -19.81
N GLU A 19 -18.62 10.00 -20.27
CA GLU A 19 -18.78 8.83 -19.37
C GLU A 19 -17.75 7.71 -19.62
N GLU A 20 -16.61 8.00 -20.27
CA GLU A 20 -15.54 7.01 -20.49
C GLU A 20 -14.35 7.11 -19.50
N GLU A 21 -14.28 8.17 -18.67
CA GLU A 21 -13.11 8.36 -17.77
C GLU A 21 -13.01 7.45 -16.53
N PRO A 22 -14.06 6.79 -15.98
CA PRO A 22 -13.87 5.96 -14.78
C PRO A 22 -13.40 4.53 -15.09
N VAL A 23 -13.57 4.04 -16.32
CA VAL A 23 -13.29 2.64 -16.69
C VAL A 23 -11.85 2.42 -17.17
N GLU A 24 -11.27 3.37 -17.90
CA GLU A 24 -9.85 3.30 -18.30
C GLU A 24 -8.89 3.49 -17.11
N ALA A 25 -9.31 4.24 -16.08
CA ALA A 25 -8.51 4.40 -14.87
C ALA A 25 -8.49 3.12 -14.02
N GLU A 26 -9.61 2.40 -13.90
CA GLU A 26 -9.66 1.10 -13.21
C GLU A 26 -8.89 0.02 -14.01
N GLU A 27 -8.97 -0.01 -15.34
CA GLU A 27 -8.25 -0.98 -16.16
C GLU A 27 -6.73 -0.73 -16.18
N ALA A 28 -6.28 0.54 -16.19
CA ALA A 28 -4.87 0.87 -16.06
C ALA A 28 -4.31 0.56 -14.66
N GLU A 29 -5.09 0.78 -13.60
CA GLU A 29 -4.73 0.38 -12.24
C GLU A 29 -4.67 -1.16 -12.09
N GLU A 30 -5.58 -1.92 -12.74
CA GLU A 30 -5.55 -3.39 -12.77
C GLU A 30 -4.38 -3.96 -13.60
N GLU A 31 -3.99 -3.32 -14.70
CA GLU A 31 -2.83 -3.75 -15.49
C GLU A 31 -1.49 -3.44 -14.78
N GLU A 32 -1.39 -2.30 -14.08
CA GLU A 32 -0.24 -1.98 -13.21
C GLU A 32 -0.18 -2.96 -12.01
N GLU A 33 -1.33 -3.38 -11.46
CA GLU A 33 -1.39 -4.42 -10.42
C GLU A 33 -0.96 -5.81 -10.92
N ARG A 34 -1.25 -6.17 -12.18
CA ARG A 34 -0.88 -7.47 -12.78
C ARG A 34 0.60 -7.57 -13.16
N GLU A 35 1.24 -6.49 -13.62
CA GLU A 35 2.69 -6.48 -13.90
C GLU A 35 3.52 -6.60 -12.61
N LEU A 36 3.03 -6.08 -11.48
CA LEU A 36 3.67 -6.24 -10.17
C LEU A 36 3.59 -7.67 -9.60
N GLU A 37 2.59 -8.46 -10.02
CA GLU A 37 2.44 -9.86 -9.58
C GLU A 37 3.52 -10.79 -10.16
N GLU A 38 4.11 -10.47 -11.31
CA GLU A 38 5.06 -11.37 -12.00
C GLU A 38 6.49 -11.32 -11.44
N ASP A 39 6.82 -10.35 -10.58
CA ASP A 39 8.19 -10.11 -10.09
C ASP A 39 8.35 -10.25 -8.57
N ILE A 40 7.53 -11.06 -7.89
CA ILE A 40 7.79 -11.43 -6.49
C ILE A 40 8.94 -12.45 -6.45
N VAL A 41 10.17 -11.95 -6.43
CA VAL A 41 11.39 -12.76 -6.51
C VAL A 41 11.62 -13.58 -5.23
N GLU A 42 11.31 -13.01 -4.06
CA GLU A 42 11.55 -13.70 -2.79
C GLU A 42 10.48 -13.41 -1.73
N GLU A 43 9.80 -14.46 -1.29
CA GLU A 43 9.00 -14.45 -0.07
C GLU A 43 9.78 -15.05 1.11
N ARG A 44 9.87 -14.31 2.22
CA ARG A 44 10.47 -14.82 3.46
C ARG A 44 9.66 -14.44 4.67
N ILE A 45 9.45 -15.40 5.56
CA ILE A 45 8.80 -15.20 6.86
C ILE A 45 9.88 -14.98 7.92
N TYR A 46 9.83 -13.83 8.59
CA TYR A 46 10.76 -13.49 9.67
C TYR A 46 10.03 -13.28 10.98
N THR A 47 10.69 -13.67 12.08
CA THR A 47 10.29 -13.27 13.42
C THR A 47 11.21 -12.15 13.90
N VAL A 48 10.71 -10.91 13.93
CA VAL A 48 11.49 -9.74 14.28
C VAL A 48 11.45 -9.49 15.78
N PRO A 49 12.60 -9.51 16.48
CA PRO A 49 12.65 -9.22 17.91
C PRO A 49 12.67 -7.71 18.16
N LEU A 50 11.58 -7.17 18.72
CA LEU A 50 11.46 -5.74 19.09
C LEU A 50 12.00 -5.42 20.49
N ARG A 51 12.76 -6.34 21.10
CA ARG A 51 13.35 -6.15 22.45
C ARG A 51 14.14 -4.84 22.57
N GLY A 52 14.75 -4.38 21.48
CA GLY A 52 15.53 -3.13 21.45
C GLY A 52 14.68 -1.90 21.77
N ALA A 53 13.37 -1.91 21.46
CA ALA A 53 12.47 -0.79 21.74
C ALA A 53 12.31 -0.52 23.24
N TRP A 54 12.47 -1.54 24.08
CA TRP A 54 12.29 -1.44 25.53
C TRP A 54 13.43 -0.73 26.26
N ARG A 55 14.58 -0.53 25.59
CA ARG A 55 15.68 0.29 26.11
C ARG A 55 15.35 1.78 26.08
N SER A 56 14.41 2.19 25.22
CA SER A 56 14.01 3.59 25.09
C SER A 56 12.98 4.01 26.16
N PRO A 57 12.89 5.32 26.47
CA PRO A 57 11.87 5.87 27.36
C PRO A 57 10.45 5.48 26.93
N ARG A 58 9.52 5.39 27.89
CA ARG A 58 8.17 4.84 27.67
C ARG A 58 7.42 5.53 26.52
N GLN A 59 7.51 6.85 26.38
CA GLN A 59 6.85 7.60 25.30
C GLN A 59 7.45 7.36 23.91
N ARG A 60 8.60 6.70 23.76
CA ARG A 60 9.27 6.54 22.45
C ARG A 60 9.40 5.09 22.00
N ARG A 61 8.81 4.13 22.73
CA ARG A 61 9.03 2.70 22.48
C ARG A 61 8.41 2.25 21.18
N THR A 62 7.14 2.53 20.92
CA THR A 62 6.48 2.12 19.67
C THR A 62 7.11 2.77 18.43
N PRO A 63 7.38 4.09 18.39
CA PRO A 63 8.14 4.69 17.29
C PRO A 63 9.54 4.11 17.11
N ARG A 64 10.18 3.64 18.19
CA ARG A 64 11.48 2.96 18.11
C ARG A 64 11.34 1.53 17.57
N ALA A 65 10.25 0.84 17.89
CA ALA A 65 9.97 -0.50 17.37
C ALA A 65 9.85 -0.49 15.84
N ILE A 66 9.16 0.49 15.27
CA ILE A 66 9.03 0.64 13.80
C ILE A 66 10.40 0.89 13.15
N ARG A 67 11.25 1.72 13.78
CA ARG A 67 12.63 1.91 13.29
C ARG A 67 13.45 0.62 13.33
N ILE A 68 13.32 -0.18 14.39
CA ILE A 68 13.98 -1.48 14.49
C ILE A 68 13.48 -2.42 13.39
N LEU A 69 12.19 -2.40 13.09
CA LEU A 69 11.61 -3.18 12.00
C LEU A 69 12.22 -2.79 10.65
N ARG A 70 12.28 -1.48 10.34
CA ARG A 70 12.93 -0.97 9.12
C ARG A 70 14.39 -1.42 9.04
N SER A 71 15.17 -1.18 10.08
CA SER A 71 16.59 -1.59 10.11
C SER A 71 16.80 -3.10 10.03
N PHE A 72 15.83 -3.91 10.48
CA PHE A 72 15.89 -5.35 10.33
C PHE A 72 15.76 -5.74 8.85
N ILE A 73 14.82 -5.14 8.14
CA ILE A 73 14.58 -5.42 6.71
C ILE A 73 15.75 -4.90 5.87
N GLU A 74 16.22 -3.67 6.15
CA GLU A 74 17.42 -3.08 5.53
C GLU A 74 18.61 -4.02 5.59
N ARG A 75 18.82 -4.69 6.74
CA ARG A 75 19.94 -5.61 6.93
C ARG A 75 19.82 -6.91 6.14
N HIS A 76 18.62 -7.48 6.04
CA HIS A 76 18.45 -8.84 5.49
C HIS A 76 18.18 -8.83 3.99
N MET A 77 17.33 -7.93 3.51
CA MET A 77 16.92 -7.88 2.10
C MET A 77 17.62 -6.77 1.32
N LYS A 78 18.23 -5.78 2.00
CA LYS A 78 18.84 -4.60 1.38
C LYS A 78 17.95 -3.95 0.30
N PRO A 79 16.68 -3.63 0.62
CA PRO A 79 15.77 -2.97 -0.31
C PRO A 79 16.20 -1.54 -0.60
N GLU A 80 15.75 -1.04 -1.74
CA GLU A 80 15.84 0.38 -2.08
C GLU A 80 14.72 1.16 -1.40
N THR A 81 13.50 0.61 -1.43
CA THR A 81 12.31 1.20 -0.81
C THR A 81 11.57 0.20 0.08
N ILE A 82 11.14 0.66 1.26
CA ILE A 82 10.43 -0.16 2.25
C ILE A 82 9.02 0.37 2.46
N VAL A 83 8.06 -0.45 2.06
CA VAL A 83 6.63 -0.20 2.27
C VAL A 83 6.15 -1.10 3.42
N ILE A 84 5.72 -0.48 4.50
CA ILE A 84 5.14 -1.18 5.65
C ILE A 84 3.64 -1.05 5.53
N THR A 85 2.94 -2.18 5.45
CA THR A 85 1.48 -2.17 5.42
C THR A 85 0.89 -1.63 6.73
N ASN A 86 -0.30 -1.05 6.64
CA ASN A 86 -1.01 -0.50 7.79
C ASN A 86 -1.28 -1.57 8.86
N GLU A 87 -1.58 -2.80 8.47
CA GLU A 87 -1.81 -3.92 9.41
C GLU A 87 -0.63 -4.14 10.38
N VAL A 88 0.60 -4.07 9.87
CA VAL A 88 1.81 -4.22 10.70
C VAL A 88 1.95 -3.05 11.65
N ASN A 89 1.68 -1.83 11.17
CA ASN A 89 1.72 -0.63 12.00
C ASN A 89 0.69 -0.74 13.13
N GLU A 90 -0.57 -0.98 12.82
CA GLU A 90 -1.66 -1.15 13.79
C GLU A 90 -1.35 -2.25 14.81
N TYR A 91 -0.80 -3.38 14.38
CA TYR A 91 -0.41 -4.46 15.29
C TYR A 91 0.65 -4.02 16.30
N ILE A 92 1.63 -3.23 15.88
CA ILE A 92 2.66 -2.69 16.78
C ILE A 92 2.04 -1.64 17.72
N TRP A 93 1.10 -0.83 17.23
CA TRP A 93 0.40 0.20 18.00
C TRP A 93 -0.78 -0.29 18.85
N ARG A 94 -1.18 -1.57 18.76
CA ARG A 94 -2.39 -2.13 19.42
C ARG A 94 -2.47 -1.92 20.94
N ARG A 95 -1.33 -1.74 21.62
CA ARG A 95 -1.26 -1.47 23.09
C ARG A 95 -0.78 -0.05 23.41
N GLY A 96 -0.86 0.85 22.43
CA GLY A 96 -0.40 2.23 22.51
C GLY A 96 1.12 2.41 22.46
N ILE A 97 1.58 3.62 22.75
CA ILE A 97 2.97 4.05 22.57
C ILE A 97 3.97 3.41 23.55
N GLN A 98 3.49 2.95 24.71
CA GLN A 98 4.34 2.51 25.83
C GLN A 98 4.67 1.02 25.83
N LYS A 99 3.84 0.19 25.19
CA LYS A 99 3.88 -1.27 25.32
C LYS A 99 3.86 -1.96 23.95
N PRO A 100 4.81 -1.70 23.04
CA PRO A 100 4.87 -2.42 21.78
C PRO A 100 5.06 -3.94 22.02
N PRO A 101 4.60 -4.80 21.10
CA PRO A 101 4.87 -6.24 21.13
C PRO A 101 6.37 -6.54 21.25
N ARG A 102 6.72 -7.68 21.88
CA ARG A 102 8.13 -8.10 22.05
C ARG A 102 8.71 -8.76 20.80
N LYS A 103 7.87 -9.43 20.03
CA LYS A 103 8.17 -10.10 18.77
C LYS A 103 7.03 -9.83 17.81
N VAL A 104 7.33 -9.73 16.52
CA VAL A 104 6.34 -9.64 15.44
C VAL A 104 6.77 -10.60 14.35
N ARG A 105 5.85 -11.44 13.88
CA ARG A 105 6.06 -12.28 12.72
C ARG A 105 5.59 -11.52 11.49
N ILE A 106 6.49 -11.33 10.55
CA ILE A 106 6.22 -10.61 9.31
C ILE A 106 6.50 -11.52 8.13
N ARG A 107 5.74 -11.32 7.06
CA ARG A 107 6.03 -11.82 5.72
C ARG A 107 6.59 -10.64 4.95
N ALA A 108 7.82 -10.77 4.47
CA ALA A 108 8.44 -9.79 3.62
C ALA A 108 8.42 -10.34 2.18
N LEU A 109 7.83 -9.56 1.29
CA LEU A 109 7.75 -9.81 -0.15
C LEU A 109 8.74 -8.85 -0.80
N ARG A 110 9.62 -9.38 -1.64
CA ARG A 110 10.56 -8.58 -2.42
C ARG A 110 10.13 -8.61 -3.89
N ASP A 111 10.01 -7.43 -4.46
CA ASP A 111 9.70 -7.23 -5.86
C ASP A 111 11.01 -7.10 -6.68
N GLY A 112 10.96 -7.39 -7.98
CA GLY A 112 12.10 -7.31 -8.91
C GLY A 112 12.79 -5.96 -8.93
N GLU A 113 12.03 -4.88 -8.73
CA GLU A 113 12.49 -3.50 -8.64
C GLU A 113 13.11 -3.14 -7.27
N GLY A 114 13.33 -4.10 -6.38
CA GLY A 114 13.99 -3.86 -5.08
C GLY A 114 13.11 -3.18 -4.04
N ARG A 115 11.79 -3.07 -4.30
CA ARG A 115 10.77 -2.72 -3.32
C ARG A 115 10.52 -3.91 -2.39
N VAL A 116 10.32 -3.64 -1.10
CA VAL A 116 9.94 -4.68 -0.12
C VAL A 116 8.67 -4.28 0.60
N ILE A 117 7.64 -5.13 0.43
CA ILE A 117 6.35 -5.01 1.08
C ILE A 117 6.33 -5.90 2.32
N VAL A 118 6.02 -5.31 3.47
CA VAL A 118 5.98 -6.01 4.75
C VAL A 118 4.52 -6.22 5.17
N ARG A 119 4.10 -7.47 5.26
CA ARG A 119 2.77 -7.89 5.71
C ARG A 119 2.83 -8.60 7.07
N LEU A 120 1.74 -8.53 7.82
CA LEU A 120 1.62 -9.22 9.11
C LEU A 120 1.20 -10.67 8.87
N VAL A 121 1.84 -11.62 9.56
CA VAL A 121 1.36 -13.01 9.56
C VAL A 121 0.37 -13.16 10.73
N LYS A 122 -0.93 -13.30 10.43
CA LYS A 122 -1.96 -13.65 11.42
C LYS A 122 -1.79 -15.13 11.79
N GLY A 123 -1.41 -15.42 13.04
CA GLY A 123 -1.24 -16.81 13.49
C GLY A 123 -0.69 -17.01 14.90
N ASP A 124 -0.90 -16.05 15.81
CA ASP A 124 -0.56 -16.17 17.24
C ASP A 124 -1.66 -15.57 18.11
#